data_AF-A0A961CP11-F1
#
_entry.id   AF-A0A961CP11-F1
#
_cell.length_a   1.000
_cell.length_b   1.000
_cell.length_c   1.000
_cell.angle_alpha   90.00
_cell.angle_beta   90.00
_cell.angle_gamma   90.00
#
_symmetry.space_group_name_H-M   'P 1'
#
loop_
_entity.id
_entity.type
_entity.pdbx_description
1 polymer ?
#
loop_
_entity_poly.entity_id
_entity_poly.type
_entity_poly.pdbx_seq_one_letter_code
_entity_poly.pdbx_strand_id
1 'polypeptide(L)'
;MPVSVLTESELGSEAQRERRKRILDATLAIASKGGYEAVQMRAVADRADVAVGTLYRYFPSKVHLLVSALGREFERIDAKTDRTAVSGGTPYQRLSSMVGKLNRAMQRNPLLTEAMTRAYVFA
;
A
#
# COMPACT_ATOMS: atom_id res chain seq x y z
N MET A 1 -14.22 -11.55 -4.60
CA MET A 1 -13.96 -12.14 -3.27
C MET A 1 -13.57 -11.02 -2.32
N PRO A 2 -13.96 -11.02 -1.03
CA PRO A 2 -13.49 -9.98 -0.12
C PRO A 2 -12.01 -10.24 0.16
N VAL A 3 -11.13 -9.36 -0.33
CA VAL A 3 -9.73 -9.33 0.09
C VAL A 3 -9.73 -8.98 1.56
N SER A 4 -9.57 -9.99 2.43
CA SER A 4 -9.44 -9.77 3.87
C SER A 4 -8.09 -9.09 4.11
N VAL A 5 -8.11 -7.75 4.06
CA VAL A 5 -7.00 -6.93 4.50
C VAL A 5 -6.96 -7.09 6.01
N LEU A 6 -5.99 -7.85 6.53
CA LEU A 6 -5.74 -7.87 7.97
C LEU A 6 -5.52 -6.42 8.41
N THR A 7 -6.51 -5.87 9.10
CA THR A 7 -6.46 -4.51 9.62
C THR A 7 -5.43 -4.47 10.74
N GLU A 8 -4.80 -3.31 10.98
CA GLU A 8 -3.76 -3.19 12.02
C GLU A 8 -4.23 -3.64 13.42
N SER A 9 -5.55 -3.65 13.65
CA SER A 9 -6.21 -4.10 14.88
C SER A 9 -6.14 -5.62 15.15
N GLU A 10 -5.77 -6.46 14.18
CA GLU A 10 -5.70 -7.92 14.35
C GLU A 10 -4.30 -8.43 14.75
N LEU A 11 -3.30 -7.54 14.84
CA LEU A 11 -1.91 -7.90 15.16
C LEU A 11 -1.66 -7.67 16.65
N GLY A 12 -1.67 -8.77 17.42
CA GLY A 12 -1.66 -8.73 18.88
C GLY A 12 -0.45 -8.03 19.53
N SER A 13 0.77 -8.22 19.00
CA SER A 13 1.99 -7.64 19.59
C SER A 13 2.60 -6.50 18.77
N GLU A 14 3.30 -5.59 19.45
CA GLU A 14 4.05 -4.50 18.82
C GLU A 14 5.10 -5.02 17.83
N ALA A 15 5.80 -6.10 18.19
CA ALA A 15 6.74 -6.77 17.30
C ALA A 15 6.09 -7.30 16.02
N GLN A 16 4.83 -7.75 16.09
CA GLN A 16 4.07 -8.21 14.93
C GLN A 16 3.70 -7.04 14.00
N ARG A 17 3.30 -5.90 14.58
CA ARG A 17 3.01 -4.66 13.83
C ARG A 17 4.25 -4.12 13.13
N GLU A 18 5.39 -4.05 13.83
CA GLU A 18 6.64 -3.56 13.24
C GLU A 18 7.16 -4.47 12.11
N ARG A 19 7.05 -5.79 12.26
CA ARG A 19 7.38 -6.73 11.15
C ARG A 19 6.48 -6.49 9.94
N ARG A 20 5.16 -6.36 10.12
CA ARG A 20 4.24 -6.08 9.02
C ARG A 20 4.60 -4.77 8.32
N LYS A 21 4.91 -3.73 9.10
CA LYS A 21 5.35 -2.43 8.57
C LYS A 21 6.62 -2.55 7.73
N ARG A 22 7.67 -3.22 8.23
CA ARG A 22 8.91 -3.48 7.46
C ARG A 22 8.65 -4.21 6.15
N ILE A 23 7.78 -5.24 6.17
CA ILE A 23 7.40 -5.99 4.97
C ILE A 23 6.74 -5.07 3.93
N LEU A 24 5.81 -4.23 4.34
CA LEU A 24 5.12 -3.31 3.44
C LEU A 24 6.07 -2.21 2.93
N ASP A 25 6.98 -1.69 3.77
CA ASP A 25 8.01 -0.71 3.37
C ASP A 25 8.99 -1.31 2.35
N ALA A 26 9.42 -2.55 2.55
CA ALA A 26 10.24 -3.28 1.58
C ALA A 26 9.54 -3.46 0.23
N THR A 27 8.26 -3.85 0.26
CA THR A 27 7.42 -4.00 -0.94
C THR A 27 7.34 -2.69 -1.73
N LEU A 28 6.96 -1.59 -1.08
CA LEU A 28 6.85 -0.29 -1.73
C LEU A 28 8.18 0.15 -2.33
N ALA A 29 9.30 -0.06 -1.64
CA ALA A 29 10.62 0.30 -2.12
C ALA A 29 11.06 -0.50 -3.36
N ILE A 30 10.71 -1.79 -3.43
CA ILE A 30 11.01 -2.65 -4.59
C ILE A 30 10.09 -2.26 -5.77
N ALA A 31 8.79 -2.15 -5.53
CA ALA A 31 7.81 -1.74 -6.54
C ALA A 31 8.14 -0.38 -7.15
N SER A 32 8.58 0.58 -6.31
CA SER A 32 9.00 1.91 -6.74
C SER A 32 10.17 1.92 -7.73
N LYS A 33 10.99 0.86 -7.75
CA LYS A 33 12.18 0.77 -8.62
C LYS A 33 11.95 -0.09 -9.86
N GLY A 34 11.07 -1.09 -9.80
CA GLY A 34 10.94 -2.08 -10.88
C GLY A 34 9.52 -2.56 -11.16
N GLY A 35 8.51 -1.85 -10.67
CA GLY A 35 7.10 -2.15 -10.95
C GLY A 35 6.63 -3.49 -10.41
N TYR A 36 5.56 -4.00 -10.99
CA TYR A 36 4.95 -5.27 -10.55
C TYR A 36 5.95 -6.42 -10.55
N GLU A 37 6.68 -6.62 -11.66
CA GLU A 37 7.52 -7.80 -11.86
C GLU A 37 8.69 -7.88 -10.89
N ALA A 38 9.25 -6.75 -10.47
CA ALA A 38 10.34 -6.72 -9.49
C ALA A 38 9.91 -7.19 -8.09
N VAL A 39 8.61 -7.11 -7.77
CA VAL A 39 8.09 -7.55 -6.46
C VAL A 39 8.04 -9.08 -6.43
N GLN A 40 9.14 -9.66 -5.97
CA GLN A 40 9.28 -11.08 -5.70
C GLN A 40 9.23 -11.33 -4.18
N MET A 41 8.52 -12.38 -3.76
CA MET A 41 8.33 -12.69 -2.33
C MET A 41 9.66 -12.86 -1.59
N ARG A 42 10.66 -13.52 -2.20
CA ARG A 42 12.00 -13.67 -1.60
C ARG A 42 12.70 -12.33 -1.43
N ALA A 43 12.75 -11.50 -2.49
CA ALA A 43 13.36 -10.18 -2.43
C ALA A 43 12.73 -9.27 -1.37
N VAL A 44 11.40 -9.36 -1.19
CA VAL A 44 10.70 -8.63 -0.13
C VAL A 44 11.10 -9.16 1.25
N ALA A 45 11.12 -10.47 1.45
CA ALA A 45 11.50 -11.09 2.71
C ALA A 45 12.94 -10.71 3.11
N ASP A 46 13.88 -10.81 2.17
CA ASP A 46 15.28 -10.46 2.37
C ASP A 46 15.43 -8.98 2.73
N ARG A 47 14.78 -8.08 1.97
CA ARG A 47 14.82 -6.63 2.24
C ARG A 47 14.14 -6.25 3.55
N ALA A 48 13.09 -6.96 3.93
CA ALA A 48 12.38 -6.72 5.17
C ALA A 48 13.06 -7.37 6.38
N ASP A 49 14.14 -8.14 6.20
CA ASP A 49 14.82 -8.92 7.23
C ASP A 49 13.85 -9.83 8.00
N VAL A 50 13.17 -10.70 7.24
CA VAL A 50 12.27 -11.75 7.75
C VAL A 50 12.43 -13.03 6.95
N ALA A 51 12.19 -14.18 7.58
CA ALA A 51 12.13 -15.45 6.85
C ALA A 51 10.96 -15.45 5.84
N VAL A 52 11.15 -16.06 4.66
CA VAL A 52 10.10 -16.17 3.62
C VAL A 52 8.82 -16.83 4.14
N GLY A 53 8.93 -17.88 4.96
CA GLY A 53 7.77 -18.50 5.60
C GLY A 53 7.03 -17.56 6.57
N THR A 54 7.75 -16.65 7.22
CA THR A 54 7.13 -15.58 8.01
C THR A 54 6.38 -14.62 7.11
N LEU A 55 6.96 -14.19 5.99
CA LEU A 55 6.28 -13.31 5.03
C LEU A 55 4.95 -13.93 4.56
N TYR A 56 4.95 -15.20 4.13
CA TYR A 56 3.73 -15.89 3.67
C TYR A 56 2.65 -15.99 4.75
N ARG A 57 3.03 -16.03 6.04
CA ARG A 57 2.06 -16.02 7.15
C ARG A 57 1.31 -14.69 7.26
N TYR A 58 1.95 -13.56 6.91
CA TYR A 58 1.27 -12.25 6.89
C TYR A 58 0.56 -12.00 5.56
N PHE A 59 1.19 -12.41 4.45
CA PHE A 59 0.73 -12.13 3.10
C PHE A 59 0.81 -13.39 2.24
N PRO A 60 -0.30 -14.14 2.09
CA PRO A 60 -0.31 -15.43 1.42
C PRO A 60 0.10 -15.39 -0.07
N SER A 61 0.02 -14.21 -0.71
CA SER A 61 0.43 -14.04 -2.10
C SER A 61 0.99 -12.64 -2.38
N LYS A 62 1.70 -12.51 -3.51
CA LYS A 62 2.16 -11.22 -4.06
C LYS A 62 1.02 -10.21 -4.21
N VAL A 63 -0.16 -10.69 -4.62
CA VAL A 63 -1.36 -9.85 -4.76
C VAL A 63 -1.82 -9.33 -3.39
N HIS A 64 -1.95 -10.19 -2.38
CA HIS A 64 -2.33 -9.75 -1.02
C HIS A 64 -1.34 -8.72 -0.45
N LEU A 65 -0.05 -8.93 -0.70
CA LEU A 65 1.02 -8.03 -0.29
C LEU A 65 0.87 -6.65 -0.95
N LEU A 66 0.70 -6.60 -2.27
CA LEU A 66 0.59 -5.35 -3.03
C LEU A 66 -0.72 -4.60 -2.75
N VAL A 67 -1.84 -5.29 -2.61
CA VAL A 67 -3.13 -4.67 -2.24
C VAL A 67 -3.06 -4.10 -0.83
N SER A 68 -2.41 -4.79 0.11
CA SER A 68 -2.20 -4.28 1.46
C SER A 68 -1.27 -3.06 1.49
N ALA A 69 -0.23 -3.05 0.65
CA ALA A 69 0.66 -1.90 0.51
C ALA A 69 -0.07 -0.68 -0.08
N LEU A 70 -0.97 -0.91 -1.05
CA LEU A 70 -1.84 0.12 -1.62
C LEU A 70 -2.81 0.70 -0.58
N GLY A 71 -3.49 -0.15 0.20
CA GLY A 71 -4.38 0.30 1.28
C GLY A 71 -3.68 1.24 2.25
N ARG A 72 -2.46 0.88 2.67
CA ARG A 72 -1.64 1.71 3.55
C ARG A 72 -1.22 3.04 2.92
N GLU A 73 -0.94 3.08 1.62
CA GLU A 73 -0.65 4.34 0.93
C GLU A 73 -1.88 5.25 0.85
N PHE A 74 -3.08 4.69 0.64
CA PHE A 74 -4.32 5.47 0.71
C PHE A 74 -4.58 6.04 2.10
N GLU A 75 -4.39 5.25 3.16
CA GLU A 75 -4.47 5.74 4.54
C GLU A 75 -3.48 6.88 4.82
N ARG A 76 -2.25 6.79 4.30
CA ARG A 76 -1.25 7.86 4.39
C ARG A 76 -1.68 9.12 3.63
N ILE A 77 -2.31 8.98 2.47
CA ILE A 77 -2.85 10.10 1.68
C ILE A 77 -4.02 10.75 2.42
N ASP A 78 -4.92 9.95 3.00
CA ASP A 78 -6.08 10.45 3.77
C ASP A 78 -5.60 11.20 5.02
N ALA A 79 -4.64 10.63 5.76
CA ALA A 79 -4.05 11.28 6.94
C ALA A 79 -3.31 12.59 6.63
N LYS A 80 -2.67 12.68 5.45
CA LYS A 80 -2.02 13.92 4.96
C LYS A 80 -2.99 14.89 4.29
N THR A 81 -4.21 14.45 4.02
CA THR A 81 -5.24 15.32 3.47
C THR A 81 -5.74 16.18 4.61
N ASP A 82 -5.20 17.40 4.66
CA ASP A 82 -5.71 18.44 5.53
C ASP A 82 -7.21 18.61 5.28
N ARG A 83 -8.02 18.14 6.24
CA ARG A 83 -9.49 18.20 6.17
C ARG A 83 -9.96 19.65 6.09
N THR A 84 -9.17 20.61 6.60
CA THR A 84 -9.50 22.03 6.53
C THR A 84 -9.41 22.58 5.11
N ALA A 85 -8.49 22.07 4.28
CA ALA A 85 -8.41 22.40 2.86
C ALA A 85 -9.60 21.84 2.05
N VAL A 86 -10.39 20.94 2.64
CA VAL A 86 -11.61 20.37 2.06
C VAL A 86 -12.87 20.99 2.69
N SER A 87 -12.74 21.88 3.67
CA SER A 87 -13.88 22.53 4.35
C SER A 87 -14.40 23.79 3.65
N GLY A 88 -13.70 24.30 2.63
CA GLY A 88 -14.17 25.44 1.82
C GLY A 88 -14.76 25.00 0.47
N GLY A 89 -15.83 25.68 0.04
CA GLY A 89 -16.39 25.54 -1.31
C GLY A 89 -17.58 24.57 -1.48
N THR A 90 -18.05 24.43 -2.72
CA THR A 90 -19.18 23.56 -3.09
C THR A 90 -18.79 22.06 -3.03
N PRO A 91 -19.75 21.13 -2.93
CA PRO A 91 -19.46 19.69 -3.03
C PRO A 91 -18.62 19.29 -4.25
N TYR A 92 -18.87 19.95 -5.39
CA TYR A 92 -18.09 19.75 -6.62
C TYR A 92 -16.62 20.13 -6.43
N GLN A 93 -16.32 21.31 -5.86
CA GLN A 93 -14.95 21.77 -5.64
C GLN A 93 -14.17 20.84 -4.70
N ARG A 94 -14.85 20.28 -3.69
CA ARG A 94 -14.25 19.28 -2.79
C ARG A 94 -13.89 18.00 -3.54
N LEU A 95 -14.80 17.48 -4.36
CA LEU A 95 -14.55 16.30 -5.19
C LEU A 95 -13.39 16.54 -6.17
N SER A 96 -13.41 17.64 -6.92
CA SER A 96 -12.33 17.99 -7.85
C SER A 96 -10.97 18.12 -7.16
N SER A 97 -10.94 18.71 -5.96
CA SER A 97 -9.73 18.84 -5.16
C SER A 97 -9.19 17.49 -4.69
N MET A 98 -10.07 16.60 -4.24
CA MET A 98 -9.71 15.26 -3.79
C MET A 98 -9.22 14.37 -4.95
N VAL A 99 -9.94 14.38 -6.08
CA VAL A 99 -9.53 13.69 -7.31
C VAL A 99 -8.18 14.21 -7.80
N GLY A 100 -7.96 15.53 -7.81
CA GLY A 100 -6.67 16.12 -8.19
C GLY A 100 -5.51 15.72 -7.26
N LYS A 101 -5.76 15.62 -5.95
CA LYS A 101 -4.77 15.15 -4.97
C LYS A 101 -4.41 13.68 -5.20
N LEU A 102 -5.40 12.80 -5.36
CA LEU A 102 -5.20 11.38 -5.66
C LEU A 102 -4.42 11.19 -6.96
N ASN A 103 -4.81 11.89 -8.03
CA ASN A 103 -4.16 11.79 -9.32
C ASN A 103 -2.67 12.19 -9.23
N ARG A 104 -2.35 13.31 -8.55
CA ARG A 104 -0.95 13.72 -8.30
C ARG A 104 -0.19 12.70 -7.48
N ALA A 105 -0.82 12.08 -6.48
CA ALA A 105 -0.17 11.06 -5.66
C ALA A 105 0.19 9.82 -6.50
N MET A 106 -0.71 9.36 -7.35
CA MET A 106 -0.47 8.23 -8.26
C MET A 106 0.58 8.55 -9.33
N GLN A 107 0.60 9.77 -9.87
CA GLN A 107 1.57 10.18 -10.89
C GLN A 107 3.01 10.32 -10.37
N ARG A 108 3.23 10.46 -9.06
CA ARG A 108 4.58 10.62 -8.48
C ARG A 108 5.50 9.43 -8.70
N ASN A 109 4.95 8.23 -8.77
CA ASN A 109 5.74 7.02 -9.00
C ASN A 109 4.98 6.05 -9.93
N PRO A 110 5.18 6.17 -11.25
CA PRO A 110 4.46 5.36 -12.24
C PRO A 110 4.65 3.86 -12.05
N LEU A 111 5.84 3.41 -11.65
CA LEU A 111 6.13 1.98 -11.44
C LEU A 111 5.41 1.44 -10.21
N LEU A 112 5.40 2.21 -9.12
CA LEU A 112 4.66 1.83 -7.93
C LEU A 112 3.15 1.76 -8.23
N THR A 113 2.61 2.76 -8.94
CA THR A 113 1.21 2.76 -9.35
C THR A 113 0.89 1.60 -10.28
N GLU A 114 1.74 1.31 -11.26
CA GLU A 114 1.62 0.15 -12.14
C GLU A 114 1.54 -1.16 -11.34
N ALA A 115 2.45 -1.35 -10.37
CA ALA A 115 2.45 -2.53 -9.51
C ALA A 115 1.14 -2.69 -8.72
N MET A 116 0.65 -1.60 -8.14
CA MET A 116 -0.56 -1.61 -7.31
C MET A 116 -1.83 -1.80 -8.14
N THR A 117 -1.96 -1.09 -9.27
CA THR A 117 -3.09 -1.22 -10.19
C THR A 117 -3.15 -2.62 -10.79
N ARG A 118 -2.01 -3.17 -11.22
CA ARG A 118 -1.95 -4.53 -11.77
C ARG A 118 -2.37 -5.56 -10.73
N ALA A 119 -1.89 -5.43 -9.49
CA ALA A 119 -2.31 -6.32 -8.40
C ALA A 119 -3.81 -6.26 -8.13
N TYR A 120 -4.43 -5.08 -8.21
CA TYR A 120 -5.87 -4.91 -8.00
C TYR A 120 -6.71 -5.52 -9.14
N VAL A 121 -6.28 -5.38 -10.39
CA VAL A 121 -7.00 -5.92 -11.56
C VAL A 121 -6.98 -7.45 -11.61
N PHE A 122 -5.93 -8.07 -11.07
CA PHE A 122 -5.78 -9.53 -11.03
C PHE A 122 -6.12 -10.17 -9.67
N ALA A 123 -6.65 -9.40 -8.71
CA ALA A 123 -7.13 -9.88 -7.41
C ALA A 123 -8.55 -10.45 -7.48
#